data_AF-A0A2N6FDL9-F1
#
_entry.id   AF-A0A2N6FDL9-F1
#
_cell.length_a   1.000
_cell.length_b   1.000
_cell.length_c   1.000
_cell.angle_alpha   90.00
_cell.angle_beta   90.00
_cell.angle_gamma   90.00
#
_symmetry.space_group_name_H-M   'P 1'
#
loop_
_entity.id
_entity.type
_entity.pdbx_description
1 polymer ?
#
loop_
_entity_poly.entity_id
_entity_poly.type
_entity_poly.pdbx_seq_one_letter_code
_entity_poly.pdbx_strand_id
1 'polypeptide(L)'
;MDRTNVCIRKRYPFNKLRLLGHLLILATLYLAFLNCSVQSADASIEKLPTLNLVGDGLEFSSEVIDGVQARILISDVRSDMKKLGSAKTHLMAVRFYNTADDTPIPQGHAALYLTNDHTKNGFFDPMKNQDGIFVAGLLLIKPGDQHAIIATKLIDEKTRDFHVNFTLE
;
A
#
# COMPACT_ATOMS: atom_id res chain seq x y z
N MET A 1 -52.51 55.21 -16.37
CA MET A 1 -52.46 56.67 -16.20
C MET A 1 -52.06 56.90 -14.75
N ASP A 2 -51.06 57.67 -14.35
CA ASP A 2 -50.02 58.46 -14.99
C ASP A 2 -49.07 58.88 -13.83
N ARG A 3 -47.85 59.30 -14.15
CA ARG A 3 -46.92 60.13 -13.35
C ARG A 3 -45.91 59.48 -12.40
N THR A 4 -44.76 59.18 -13.02
CA THR A 4 -43.38 59.58 -12.65
C THR A 4 -43.19 60.67 -11.59
N ASN A 5 -42.20 60.44 -10.68
CA ASN A 5 -41.10 61.36 -10.31
C ASN A 5 -40.17 60.65 -9.29
N VAL A 6 -38.98 60.17 -9.68
CA VAL A 6 -37.65 60.79 -9.53
C VAL A 6 -37.31 61.23 -8.09
N CYS A 7 -36.36 60.54 -7.44
CA CYS A 7 -35.43 61.19 -6.50
C CYS A 7 -34.11 60.40 -6.26
N ILE A 8 -33.05 60.90 -6.92
CA ILE A 8 -31.69 61.21 -6.44
C ILE A 8 -30.86 60.12 -5.71
N ARG A 9 -29.75 59.77 -6.36
CA ARG A 9 -28.61 58.97 -5.88
C ARG A 9 -27.89 59.62 -4.69
N LYS A 10 -27.52 58.83 -3.67
CA LYS A 10 -26.28 59.04 -2.89
C LYS A 10 -25.31 57.91 -3.19
N ARG A 11 -24.20 58.25 -3.87
CA ARG A 11 -23.05 57.36 -4.04
C ARG A 11 -22.26 57.38 -2.74
N TYR A 12 -22.14 56.24 -2.07
CA TYR A 12 -21.09 56.03 -1.08
C TYR A 12 -19.80 55.69 -1.84
N PRO A 13 -18.67 56.37 -1.60
CA PRO A 13 -17.39 55.93 -2.13
C PRO A 13 -17.01 54.63 -1.40
N PHE A 14 -17.28 53.50 -2.05
CA PHE A 14 -16.75 52.22 -1.61
C PHE A 14 -15.23 52.28 -1.76
N ASN A 15 -14.55 52.34 -0.62
CA ASN A 15 -13.10 52.24 -0.48
C ASN A 15 -12.61 50.91 -1.08
N LYS A 16 -12.28 50.92 -2.38
CA LYS A 16 -11.67 49.80 -3.11
C LYS A 16 -10.30 49.39 -2.55
N LEU A 17 -9.70 50.19 -1.66
CA LEU A 17 -8.37 49.93 -1.11
C LEU A 17 -8.32 48.89 0.01
N ARG A 18 -9.44 48.51 0.63
CA ARG A 18 -9.43 47.48 1.70
C ARG A 18 -9.72 46.06 1.20
N LEU A 19 -10.33 45.89 0.02
CA LEU A 19 -10.67 44.56 -0.50
C LEU A 19 -9.48 43.84 -1.14
N LEU A 20 -8.52 44.59 -1.72
CA LEU A 20 -7.31 44.01 -2.30
C LEU A 20 -6.36 43.42 -1.26
N GLY A 21 -6.31 44.00 -0.05
CA GLY A 21 -5.47 43.48 1.03
C GLY A 21 -5.90 42.09 1.53
N HIS A 22 -7.22 41.83 1.60
CA HIS A 22 -7.71 40.53 2.06
C HIS A 22 -7.62 39.44 1.00
N LEU A 23 -7.76 39.79 -0.29
CA LEU A 23 -7.53 38.85 -1.39
C LEU A 23 -6.06 38.43 -1.51
N LEU A 24 -5.11 39.32 -1.22
CA LEU A 24 -3.68 38.99 -1.24
C LEU A 24 -3.29 38.06 -0.07
N ILE A 25 -3.88 38.25 1.11
CA ILE A 25 -3.62 37.41 2.30
C ILE A 25 -4.24 36.01 2.13
N LEU A 26 -5.43 35.90 1.52
CA LEU A 26 -6.02 34.59 1.20
C LEU A 26 -5.22 33.84 0.13
N ALA A 27 -4.67 34.54 -0.86
CA ALA A 27 -3.81 33.93 -1.88
C ALA A 27 -2.48 33.43 -1.29
N THR A 28 -1.84 34.18 -0.39
CA THR A 28 -0.60 33.70 0.27
C THR A 28 -0.86 32.56 1.25
N LEU A 29 -2.02 32.52 1.93
CA LEU A 29 -2.40 31.37 2.76
C LEU A 29 -2.63 30.11 1.91
N TYR A 30 -3.24 30.25 0.73
CA TYR A 30 -3.49 29.12 -0.19
C TYR A 30 -2.19 28.53 -0.77
N LEU A 31 -1.19 29.38 -1.04
CA LEU A 31 0.15 28.95 -1.47
C LEU A 31 0.96 28.27 -0.35
N ALA A 32 0.72 28.60 0.92
CA ALA A 32 1.34 27.89 2.05
C ALA A 32 0.76 26.48 2.23
N PHE A 33 -0.53 26.27 1.93
CA PHE A 33 -1.16 24.95 2.01
C PHE A 33 -0.82 24.03 0.83
N LEU A 34 -0.48 24.57 -0.35
CA LEU A 34 -0.04 23.78 -1.51
C LEU A 34 1.41 23.28 -1.41
N ASN A 35 2.22 23.84 -0.50
CA ASN A 35 3.59 23.40 -0.24
C ASN A 35 3.71 22.38 0.91
N CYS A 36 2.60 21.87 1.43
CA CYS A 36 2.62 20.57 2.10
C CYS A 36 2.61 19.47 1.03
N SER A 37 3.62 19.52 0.15
CA SER A 37 4.02 18.37 -0.63
C SER A 37 4.41 17.31 0.37
N VAL A 38 3.50 16.35 0.55
CA VAL A 38 3.73 14.94 0.82
C VAL A 38 5.22 14.69 0.98
N GLN A 39 5.68 14.78 2.23
CA GLN A 39 6.89 14.10 2.63
C GLN A 39 6.55 12.63 2.42
N SER A 40 6.76 12.10 1.21
CA SER A 40 6.91 10.67 1.04
C SER A 40 8.08 10.38 1.95
N ALA A 41 7.78 9.82 3.13
CA ALA A 41 8.81 9.22 3.94
C ALA A 41 9.62 8.39 2.97
N ASP A 42 10.88 8.79 2.79
CA ASP A 42 11.89 7.97 2.14
C ASP A 42 11.75 6.61 2.80
N ALA A 43 11.02 5.70 2.16
CA ALA A 43 11.17 4.28 2.38
C ALA A 43 12.53 3.97 1.78
N SER A 44 13.56 4.45 2.50
CA SER A 44 14.93 4.04 2.35
C SER A 44 14.85 2.55 2.19
N ILE A 45 15.39 2.10 1.06
CA ILE A 45 15.45 0.72 0.65
C ILE A 45 16.28 0.03 1.75
N GLU A 46 15.62 -0.34 2.84
CA GLU A 46 16.19 -1.23 3.82
C GLU A 46 16.40 -2.50 3.03
N LYS A 47 17.69 -2.75 2.74
CA LYS A 47 18.20 -4.03 2.37
C LYS A 47 17.69 -4.96 3.48
N LEU A 48 16.58 -5.66 3.19
CA LEU A 48 16.11 -6.72 4.06
C LEU A 48 17.33 -7.59 4.31
N PRO A 49 17.69 -7.87 5.57
CA PRO A 49 18.80 -8.77 5.85
C PRO A 49 18.56 -10.06 5.06
N THR A 50 19.64 -10.76 4.71
CA THR A 50 19.56 -12.13 4.20
C THR A 50 18.97 -12.99 5.32
N LEU A 51 17.65 -12.91 5.48
CA LEU A 51 16.89 -13.69 6.41
C LEU A 51 17.11 -15.13 5.99
N ASN A 52 17.39 -16.00 6.95
CA ASN A 52 17.41 -17.42 6.68
C ASN A 52 15.98 -17.81 6.31
N LEU A 53 15.66 -17.78 5.01
CA LEU A 53 14.37 -18.19 4.45
C LEU A 53 14.17 -19.72 4.53
N VAL A 54 15.09 -20.40 5.24
CA VAL A 54 15.11 -21.82 5.55
C VAL A 54 15.09 -21.91 7.07
N GLY A 55 13.94 -22.22 7.65
CA GLY A 55 13.76 -22.26 9.10
C GLY A 55 12.30 -22.35 9.54
N ASP A 56 12.12 -22.47 10.85
CA ASP A 56 10.84 -22.65 11.54
C ASP A 56 9.82 -21.58 11.12
N GLY A 57 8.72 -22.04 10.51
CA GLY A 57 7.66 -21.18 10.00
C GLY A 57 6.48 -21.99 9.51
N LEU A 58 5.35 -21.32 9.30
CA LEU A 58 4.15 -21.95 8.75
C LEU A 58 4.30 -22.02 7.23
N GLU A 59 4.46 -23.24 6.70
CA GLU A 59 4.52 -23.50 5.26
C GLU A 59 3.20 -24.08 4.75
N PHE A 60 2.69 -23.54 3.65
CA PHE A 60 1.49 -24.04 3.00
C PHE A 60 1.47 -23.66 1.51
N SER A 61 0.58 -24.32 0.77
CA SER A 61 0.39 -24.05 -0.66
C SER A 61 -0.98 -23.41 -0.90
N SER A 62 -1.05 -22.50 -1.87
CA SER A 62 -2.31 -21.94 -2.35
C SER A 62 -3.07 -22.94 -3.22
N GLU A 63 -4.28 -22.53 -3.59
CA GLU A 63 -4.97 -23.08 -4.76
C GLU A 63 -4.14 -22.92 -6.05
N VAL A 64 -4.53 -23.67 -7.08
CA VAL A 64 -3.93 -23.60 -8.42
C VAL A 64 -4.77 -22.66 -9.29
N ILE A 65 -4.13 -21.63 -9.85
CA ILE A 65 -4.77 -20.65 -10.74
C ILE A 65 -4.01 -20.62 -12.06
N ASP A 66 -4.68 -20.98 -13.14
CA ASP A 66 -4.10 -21.04 -14.49
C ASP A 66 -2.78 -21.84 -14.54
N GLY A 67 -2.76 -23.00 -13.88
CA GLY A 67 -1.57 -23.88 -13.82
C GLY A 67 -0.43 -23.36 -12.95
N VAL A 68 -0.67 -22.34 -12.13
CA VAL A 68 0.32 -21.78 -11.19
C VAL A 68 -0.13 -21.99 -9.76
N GLN A 69 0.79 -22.43 -8.89
CA GLN A 69 0.60 -22.54 -7.45
C GLN A 69 1.60 -21.65 -6.71
N ALA A 70 1.15 -20.97 -5.65
CA ALA A 70 2.01 -20.27 -4.72
C ALA A 70 2.36 -21.19 -3.54
N ARG A 71 3.65 -21.32 -3.23
CA ARG A 71 4.16 -21.93 -1.99
C ARG A 71 4.60 -20.81 -1.06
N ILE A 72 4.04 -20.79 0.14
CA ILE A 72 4.11 -19.67 1.05
C ILE A 72 4.74 -20.15 2.34
N LEU A 73 5.71 -19.39 2.84
CA LEU A 73 6.34 -19.55 4.14
C LEU A 73 6.13 -18.28 4.94
N ILE A 74 5.61 -18.41 6.16
CA ILE A 74 5.51 -17.31 7.12
C ILE A 74 6.42 -17.59 8.30
N SER A 75 7.40 -16.71 8.52
CA SER A 75 8.38 -16.83 9.60
C SER A 75 8.24 -15.68 10.60
N ASP A 76 8.37 -15.98 11.89
CA ASP A 76 8.51 -14.95 12.93
C ASP A 76 9.93 -14.35 12.85
N VAL A 77 10.00 -13.05 12.58
CA VAL A 77 11.24 -12.29 12.46
C VAL A 77 11.30 -11.14 13.45
N ARG A 78 10.46 -11.14 14.49
CA ARG A 78 10.35 -10.06 15.49
C ARG A 78 11.70 -9.69 16.08
N SER A 79 12.50 -10.68 16.46
CA SER A 79 13.83 -10.48 17.05
C SER A 79 14.76 -9.72 16.10
N ASP A 80 14.80 -10.11 14.82
CA ASP A 80 15.73 -9.52 13.84
C ASP A 80 15.23 -8.17 13.34
N MET A 81 13.93 -8.01 13.11
CA MET A 81 13.34 -6.73 12.75
C MET A 81 13.48 -5.70 13.86
N LYS A 82 13.35 -6.10 15.13
CA LYS A 82 13.58 -5.22 16.29
C LYS A 82 15.02 -4.69 16.35
N LYS A 83 16.02 -5.50 16.00
CA LYS A 83 17.43 -5.05 15.93
C LYS A 83 17.64 -3.99 14.85
N LEU A 84 16.82 -4.02 13.80
CA LEU A 84 16.85 -3.05 12.71
C LEU A 84 15.94 -1.84 12.94
N GLY A 85 15.24 -1.76 14.09
CA GLY A 85 14.29 -0.68 14.36
C GLY A 85 12.99 -0.78 13.56
N SER A 86 12.73 -1.92 12.91
CA SER A 86 11.51 -2.17 12.16
C SER A 86 10.41 -2.73 13.07
N ALA A 87 9.18 -2.24 12.89
CA ALA A 87 8.01 -2.74 13.59
C ALA A 87 7.50 -4.08 13.04
N LYS A 88 8.02 -4.54 11.89
CA LYS A 88 7.55 -5.79 11.27
C LYS A 88 7.85 -6.98 12.19
N THR A 89 6.90 -7.90 12.24
CA THR A 89 6.89 -9.05 13.14
C THR A 89 7.11 -10.36 12.39
N HIS A 90 6.58 -10.47 11.18
CA HIS A 90 6.64 -11.68 10.38
C HIS A 90 7.17 -11.35 8.98
N LEU A 91 7.77 -12.33 8.33
CA LEU A 91 8.12 -12.28 6.93
C LEU A 91 7.28 -13.30 6.19
N MET A 92 6.55 -12.87 5.17
CA MET A 92 5.90 -13.77 4.22
C MET A 92 6.82 -13.90 3.00
N ALA A 93 7.23 -15.12 2.71
CA ALA A 93 8.00 -15.48 1.52
C ALA A 93 7.14 -16.36 0.61
N VAL A 94 7.16 -16.05 -0.69
CA VAL A 94 6.30 -16.70 -1.68
C VAL A 94 7.13 -17.11 -2.88
N ARG A 95 7.01 -18.37 -3.29
CA ARG A 95 7.52 -18.88 -4.58
C ARG A 95 6.35 -19.35 -5.43
N PHE A 96 6.38 -19.02 -6.71
CA PHE A 96 5.39 -19.48 -7.68
C PHE A 96 5.94 -20.64 -8.49
N TYR A 97 5.11 -21.63 -8.76
CA TYR A 97 5.48 -22.84 -9.49
C TYR A 97 4.49 -23.13 -10.61
N ASN A 98 4.99 -23.58 -11.75
CA ASN A 98 4.17 -24.21 -12.78
C ASN A 98 3.80 -25.62 -12.30
N THR A 99 2.51 -25.92 -12.22
CA THR A 99 2.04 -27.21 -11.67
C THR A 99 2.22 -28.37 -12.64
N ALA A 100 2.48 -28.11 -13.94
CA ALA A 100 2.69 -29.18 -14.91
C ALA A 100 4.03 -29.89 -14.75
N ASP A 101 5.07 -29.16 -14.34
CA ASP A 101 6.45 -29.64 -14.29
C ASP A 101 7.19 -29.31 -12.98
N ASP A 102 6.49 -28.70 -12.01
CA ASP A 102 7.03 -28.19 -10.75
C ASP A 102 8.18 -27.19 -10.92
N THR A 103 8.23 -26.50 -12.06
CA THR A 103 9.29 -25.51 -12.33
C THR A 103 8.98 -24.19 -11.61
N PRO A 104 9.95 -23.61 -10.87
CA PRO A 104 9.76 -22.31 -10.25
C PRO A 104 9.64 -21.20 -11.30
N ILE A 105 8.82 -20.19 -11.00
CA ILE A 105 8.61 -18.99 -11.81
C ILE A 105 9.24 -17.80 -11.07
N PRO A 106 10.54 -17.52 -11.29
CA PRO A 106 11.27 -16.53 -10.49
C PRO A 106 11.04 -15.08 -10.93
N GLN A 107 10.40 -14.86 -12.08
CA GLN A 107 10.24 -13.53 -12.69
C GLN A 107 8.79 -13.04 -12.61
N GLY A 108 8.64 -11.75 -12.38
CA GLY A 108 7.35 -11.08 -12.29
C GLY A 108 7.29 -10.05 -11.17
N HIS A 109 6.08 -9.64 -10.87
CA HIS A 109 5.74 -8.75 -9.76
C HIS A 109 4.69 -9.41 -8.87
N ALA A 110 4.81 -9.21 -7.56
CA ALA A 110 3.81 -9.60 -6.59
C ALA A 110 3.55 -8.45 -5.63
N ALA A 111 2.32 -8.36 -5.15
CA ALA A 111 1.91 -7.42 -4.13
C ALA A 111 0.97 -8.12 -3.16
N LEU A 112 1.07 -7.77 -1.89
CA LEU A 112 0.34 -8.40 -0.80
C LEU A 112 -0.68 -7.43 -0.24
N TYR A 113 -1.86 -7.95 0.07
CA TYR A 113 -2.88 -7.21 0.78
C TYR A 113 -3.42 -8.07 1.93
N LEU A 114 -3.26 -7.60 3.17
CA LEU A 114 -3.86 -8.20 4.35
C LEU A 114 -5.30 -7.69 4.50
N THR A 115 -6.24 -8.59 4.72
CA THR A 115 -7.67 -8.30 4.84
C THR A 115 -8.30 -9.09 5.97
N ASN A 116 -9.38 -8.55 6.53
CA ASN A 116 -10.19 -9.25 7.53
C ASN A 116 -11.51 -9.78 6.95
N ASP A 117 -11.93 -9.29 5.78
CA ASP A 117 -13.23 -9.58 5.17
C ASP A 117 -13.13 -10.14 3.75
N HIS A 118 -11.91 -10.47 3.31
CA HIS A 118 -11.59 -10.93 1.95
C HIS A 118 -11.91 -9.93 0.84
N THR A 119 -12.30 -8.69 1.17
CA THR A 119 -12.58 -7.66 0.16
C THR A 119 -11.33 -6.85 -0.14
N LYS A 120 -11.08 -6.53 -1.42
CA LYS A 120 -9.92 -5.74 -1.88
C LYS A 120 -10.11 -4.24 -1.65
N ASN A 121 -10.36 -3.85 -0.41
CA ASN A 121 -10.60 -2.45 -0.04
C ASN A 121 -9.35 -1.85 0.61
N GLY A 122 -8.31 -1.58 -0.19
CA GLY A 122 -7.09 -0.94 0.30
C GLY A 122 -5.91 -1.00 -0.65
N PHE A 123 -4.74 -0.60 -0.16
CA PHE A 123 -3.50 -0.59 -0.93
C PHE A 123 -2.77 -1.92 -0.78
N PHE A 124 -2.31 -2.46 -1.90
CA PHE A 124 -1.40 -3.59 -1.90
C PHE A 124 0.02 -3.13 -1.60
N ASP A 125 0.66 -3.78 -0.64
CA ASP A 125 2.07 -3.59 -0.33
C ASP A 125 2.92 -4.37 -1.36
N PRO A 126 3.78 -3.71 -2.14
CA PRO A 126 4.61 -4.40 -3.12
C PRO A 126 5.58 -5.37 -2.43
N MET A 127 5.67 -6.59 -2.95
CA MET A 127 6.62 -7.58 -2.48
C MET A 127 7.96 -7.39 -3.18
N LYS A 128 9.07 -7.56 -2.44
CA LYS A 128 10.42 -7.52 -3.00
C LYS A 128 10.77 -8.90 -3.58
N ASN A 129 11.24 -8.96 -4.81
CA ASN A 129 11.75 -10.21 -5.39
C ASN A 129 13.24 -10.37 -5.03
N GLN A 130 13.58 -11.47 -4.37
CA GLN A 130 14.92 -11.88 -3.98
C GLN A 130 15.17 -13.28 -4.55
N ASP A 131 15.91 -13.35 -5.66
CA ASP A 131 16.29 -14.62 -6.32
C ASP A 131 15.11 -15.57 -6.60
N GLY A 132 13.98 -15.00 -7.05
CA GLY A 132 12.76 -15.76 -7.37
C GLY A 132 11.85 -16.02 -6.16
N ILE A 133 12.15 -15.42 -5.02
CA ILE A 133 11.34 -15.44 -3.81
C ILE A 133 10.77 -14.05 -3.58
N PHE A 134 9.45 -13.95 -3.56
CA PHE A 134 8.76 -12.69 -3.31
C PHE A 134 8.53 -12.55 -1.80
N VAL A 135 9.09 -11.51 -1.19
CA VAL A 135 9.07 -11.29 0.26
C VAL A 135 8.37 -10.00 0.65
N ALA A 136 7.57 -10.06 1.71
CA ALA A 136 6.96 -8.89 2.35
C ALA A 136 7.00 -9.01 3.88
N GLY A 137 7.35 -7.91 4.54
CA GLY A 137 7.32 -7.82 6.00
C GLY A 137 5.91 -7.47 6.49
N LEU A 138 5.41 -8.21 7.48
CA LEU A 138 4.06 -8.08 8.04
C LEU A 138 4.11 -7.61 9.49
N LEU A 139 3.15 -6.78 9.85
CA LEU A 139 2.86 -6.43 11.24
C LEU A 139 1.62 -7.20 11.68
N LEU A 140 1.82 -8.37 12.31
CA LEU A 140 0.77 -9.21 12.85
C LEU A 140 0.88 -9.16 14.38
N ILE A 141 -0.06 -8.46 15.01
CA ILE A 141 -0.01 -8.16 16.46
C ILE A 141 -0.97 -9.07 17.24
N LYS A 142 -1.98 -9.63 16.56
CA LYS A 142 -3.04 -10.40 17.20
C LYS A 142 -3.00 -11.85 16.72
N PRO A 143 -3.08 -12.83 17.62
CA PRO A 143 -3.31 -14.22 17.24
C PRO A 143 -4.70 -14.38 16.63
N GLY A 144 -4.90 -15.49 15.93
CA GLY A 144 -6.14 -15.87 15.26
C GLY A 144 -6.03 -15.88 13.73
N ASP A 145 -7.18 -16.08 13.09
CA ASP A 145 -7.27 -16.22 11.65
C ASP A 145 -6.89 -14.92 10.92
N GLN A 146 -6.02 -15.06 9.94
CA GLN A 146 -5.55 -14.00 9.06
C GLN A 146 -5.92 -14.35 7.63
N HIS A 147 -6.30 -13.32 6.87
CA HIS A 147 -6.57 -13.44 5.44
C HIS A 147 -5.66 -12.51 4.65
N ALA A 148 -5.15 -13.03 3.55
CA ALA A 148 -4.24 -12.34 2.66
C ALA A 148 -4.62 -12.61 1.21
N ILE A 149 -4.38 -11.60 0.37
CA ILE A 149 -4.49 -11.71 -1.08
C ILE A 149 -3.11 -11.38 -1.65
N ILE A 150 -2.56 -12.31 -2.43
CA ILE A 150 -1.31 -12.10 -3.18
C ILE A 150 -1.70 -11.85 -4.63
N ALA A 151 -1.65 -10.59 -5.05
CA ALA A 151 -1.85 -10.19 -6.44
C ALA A 151 -0.53 -10.28 -7.20
N THR A 152 -0.56 -10.81 -8.41
CA THR A 152 0.64 -11.07 -9.21
C THR A 152 0.49 -10.61 -10.64
N LYS A 153 1.63 -10.35 -11.28
CA LYS A 153 1.79 -10.35 -12.73
C LYS A 153 3.11 -11.07 -13.04
N LEU A 154 3.01 -12.31 -13.50
CA LEU A 154 4.18 -13.18 -13.71
C LEU A 154 4.73 -13.05 -15.13
N ILE A 155 5.77 -13.82 -15.46
CA ILE A 155 6.46 -13.79 -16.76
C ILE A 155 5.55 -14.03 -17.97
N ASP A 156 4.41 -14.70 -17.77
CA ASP A 156 3.41 -14.92 -18.80
C ASP A 156 2.44 -13.74 -18.99
N GLU A 157 2.72 -12.62 -18.33
CA GLU A 157 1.96 -11.37 -18.32
C GLU A 157 0.52 -11.49 -17.76
N LYS A 158 0.11 -12.67 -17.31
CA LYS A 158 -1.20 -12.89 -16.71
C LYS A 158 -1.21 -12.43 -15.25
N THR A 159 -2.29 -11.76 -14.89
CA THR A 159 -2.55 -11.35 -13.51
C THR A 159 -3.31 -12.44 -12.76
N ARG A 160 -2.87 -12.77 -11.54
CA ARG A 160 -3.54 -13.76 -10.68
C ARG A 160 -3.63 -13.24 -9.26
N ASP A 161 -4.71 -13.59 -8.58
CA ASP A 161 -4.93 -13.30 -7.17
C ASP A 161 -5.02 -14.59 -6.39
N PHE A 162 -4.05 -14.84 -5.51
CA PHE A 162 -4.07 -16.02 -4.64
C PHE A 162 -4.65 -15.63 -3.29
N HIS A 163 -5.72 -16.30 -2.90
CA HIS A 163 -6.33 -16.11 -1.58
C HIS A 163 -5.66 -17.06 -0.58
N VAL A 164 -5.26 -16.49 0.55
CA VAL A 164 -4.43 -17.16 1.55
C VAL A 164 -5.09 -16.97 2.91
N ASN A 165 -5.33 -18.08 3.58
CA ASN A 165 -5.87 -18.12 4.94
C ASN A 165 -4.88 -18.85 5.83
N PHE A 166 -4.51 -18.25 6.96
CA PHE A 166 -3.61 -18.86 7.92
C PHE A 166 -3.98 -18.42 9.34
N THR A 167 -3.70 -19.25 10.33
CA THR A 167 -3.95 -18.94 11.74
C THR A 167 -2.63 -18.62 12.41
N LEU A 168 -2.57 -17.47 13.10
CA LEU A 168 -1.43 -17.11 13.94
C LEU A 168 -1.68 -17.61 15.37
N GLU A 169 -0.74 -18.36 15.93
CA GLU A 169 -0.79 -18.83 17.33
C GLU A 169 -0.35 -17.76 18.34
#